data_AF-A0A853R8J1-F1
#
_entry.id   AF-A0A853R8J1-F1
#
_cell.length_a   1.000
_cell.length_b   1.000
_cell.length_c   1.000
_cell.angle_alpha   90.00
_cell.angle_beta   90.00
_cell.angle_gamma   90.00
#
_symmetry.space_group_name_H-M   'P 1'
#
loop_
_entity.id
_entity.type
_entity.pdbx_description
1 polymer ?
#
loop_
_entity_poly.entity_id
_entity_poly.type
_entity_poly.pdbx_seq_one_letter_code
_entity_poly.pdbx_strand_id
1 'polypeptide(L)'
;MSSGKKTSAEQYAQGQISHYKKKADHNKSESIFCFRGVMVCSLMAPIFLSLGEGIWLSKVIPSVLSAIAAFCTAWLQLRKPQALWTVYRTAQRNIERTLIHYQFNVERFDDSSQSIEKLDKLLIAEVTKLSSETHNVWVKNAPDTSGLQANMNESNDK
;
A
#
# COMPACT_ATOMS: atom_id res chain seq x y z
N MET A 1 -32.52 11.98 -9.58
CA MET A 1 -31.26 11.23 -9.36
C MET A 1 -31.33 9.99 -10.24
N SER A 2 -30.70 10.03 -11.41
CA SER A 2 -30.81 8.95 -12.39
C SER A 2 -30.10 7.71 -11.86
N SER A 3 -30.88 6.68 -11.50
CA SER A 3 -30.39 5.31 -11.35
C SER A 3 -30.09 4.77 -12.76
N GLY A 4 -29.11 5.37 -13.42
CA GLY A 4 -28.65 5.02 -14.74
C GLY A 4 -27.90 3.69 -14.68
N LYS A 5 -28.26 2.77 -15.57
CA LYS A 5 -27.58 1.49 -15.76
C LYS A 5 -26.10 1.79 -16.10
N LYS A 6 -25.19 1.52 -15.17
CA LYS A 6 -23.74 1.77 -15.35
C LYS A 6 -23.23 1.00 -16.56
N THR A 7 -22.46 1.66 -17.44
CA THR A 7 -21.88 1.01 -18.62
C THR A 7 -20.84 -0.04 -18.20
N SER A 8 -20.52 -0.98 -19.11
CA SER A 8 -19.50 -2.00 -18.82
C SER A 8 -18.14 -1.37 -18.49
N ALA A 9 -17.82 -0.23 -19.10
CA ALA A 9 -16.57 0.50 -18.86
C ALA A 9 -16.55 1.17 -17.48
N GLU A 10 -17.67 1.78 -17.05
CA GLU A 10 -17.80 2.35 -15.70
C GLU A 10 -17.70 1.28 -14.61
N GLN A 11 -18.30 0.10 -14.84
CA GLN A 11 -18.20 -1.02 -13.91
C GLN A 11 -16.76 -1.52 -13.78
N TYR A 12 -16.03 -1.63 -14.90
CA TYR A 12 -14.60 -1.98 -14.87
C TYR A 12 -13.78 -0.96 -14.08
N ALA A 13 -13.97 0.34 -14.35
CA ALA A 13 -13.28 1.41 -13.63
C ALA A 13 -13.59 1.37 -12.12
N GLN A 14 -14.85 1.19 -11.73
CA GLN A 14 -15.24 1.03 -10.32
C GLN A 14 -14.65 -0.22 -9.67
N GLY A 15 -14.55 -1.33 -10.42
CA GLY A 15 -13.86 -2.53 -9.98
C GLY A 15 -12.40 -2.23 -9.62
N GLN A 16 -11.68 -1.52 -10.49
CA GLN A 16 -10.29 -1.12 -10.24
C GLN A 16 -10.16 -0.16 -9.04
N ILE A 17 -11.06 0.82 -8.91
CA ILE A 17 -11.11 1.72 -7.74
C ILE A 17 -11.24 0.91 -6.45
N SER A 18 -12.18 -0.06 -6.42
CA SER A 18 -12.42 -0.89 -5.24
C SER A 18 -11.21 -1.77 -4.88
N HIS A 19 -10.52 -2.28 -5.90
CA HIS A 19 -9.31 -3.09 -5.75
C HIS A 19 -8.17 -2.29 -5.15
N TYR A 20 -7.88 -1.11 -5.71
CA TYR A 20 -6.84 -0.22 -5.19
C TYR A 20 -7.15 0.29 -3.79
N LYS A 21 -8.42 0.61 -3.51
CA LYS A 21 -8.87 0.98 -2.17
C LYS A 21 -8.61 -0.14 -1.16
N LYS A 22 -9.02 -1.38 -1.47
CA LYS A 22 -8.82 -2.53 -0.58
C LYS A 22 -7.33 -2.79 -0.31
N LYS A 23 -6.48 -2.68 -1.33
CA LYS A 23 -5.02 -2.80 -1.17
C LYS A 23 -4.45 -1.68 -0.31
N ALA A 24 -4.88 -0.43 -0.51
CA ALA A 24 -4.43 0.69 0.32
C ALA A 24 -4.82 0.47 1.79
N ASP A 25 -6.09 0.13 2.07
CA ASP A 25 -6.60 -0.05 3.43
C ASP A 25 -5.87 -1.18 4.17
N HIS A 26 -5.57 -2.28 3.49
CA HIS A 26 -4.79 -3.37 4.07
C HIS A 26 -3.39 -2.93 4.48
N ASN A 27 -2.65 -2.27 3.58
CA ASN A 27 -1.30 -1.78 3.89
C ASN A 27 -1.29 -0.71 5.01
N LYS A 28 -2.33 0.13 5.09
CA LYS A 28 -2.50 1.09 6.18
C LYS A 28 -2.73 0.37 7.52
N SER A 29 -3.61 -0.64 7.54
CA SER A 29 -3.89 -1.43 8.74
C SER A 29 -2.64 -2.13 9.26
N GLU A 30 -1.86 -2.74 8.38
CA GLU A 30 -0.62 -3.42 8.77
C GLU A 30 0.42 -2.43 9.31
N SER A 31 0.58 -1.26 8.68
CA SER A 31 1.47 -0.23 9.20
C SER A 31 1.08 0.23 10.60
N ILE A 32 -0.22 0.43 10.85
CA ILE A 32 -0.72 0.86 12.15
C ILE A 32 -0.55 -0.25 13.19
N PHE A 33 -0.81 -1.51 12.83
CA PHE A 33 -0.64 -2.65 13.73
C PHE A 33 0.82 -2.82 14.16
N CYS A 34 1.76 -2.81 13.21
CA CYS A 34 3.19 -2.90 13.51
C CYS A 34 3.68 -1.71 14.35
N PHE A 35 3.24 -0.49 14.03
CA PHE A 35 3.61 0.69 14.81
C PHE A 35 3.09 0.60 16.25
N ARG A 36 1.83 0.17 16.44
CA ARG A 36 1.27 -0.05 17.79
C ARG A 36 2.03 -1.13 18.54
N GLY A 37 2.41 -2.22 17.87
CA GLY A 37 3.23 -3.28 18.44
C GLY A 37 4.57 -2.76 18.96
N VAL A 38 5.31 -1.99 18.15
CA VAL A 38 6.57 -1.36 18.55
C VAL A 38 6.36 -0.42 19.75
N MET A 39 5.36 0.46 19.69
CA MET A 39 5.08 1.41 20.78
C MET A 39 4.77 0.69 22.10
N VAL A 40 3.93 -0.34 22.08
CA VAL A 40 3.60 -1.12 23.27
C VAL A 40 4.83 -1.84 23.81
N CYS A 41 5.60 -2.53 22.95
CA CYS A 41 6.80 -3.24 23.38
C CYS A 41 7.85 -2.30 23.97
N SER A 42 8.08 -1.15 23.34
CA SER A 42 9.05 -0.14 23.80
C SER A 42 8.64 0.52 25.11
N LEU A 43 7.34 0.71 25.35
CA LEU A 43 6.85 1.28 26.62
C LEU A 43 6.79 0.24 27.74
N MET A 44 6.48 -1.02 27.42
CA MET A 44 6.39 -2.09 28.42
C MET A 44 7.76 -2.63 28.84
N ALA A 45 8.76 -2.64 27.96
CA ALA A 45 10.09 -3.18 28.29
C ALA A 45 10.75 -2.48 29.51
N PRO A 46 10.79 -1.13 29.61
CA PRO A 46 11.31 -0.45 30.80
C PRO A 46 10.48 -0.71 32.07
N ILE A 47 9.16 -0.85 31.93
CA ILE A 47 8.24 -1.11 33.06
C ILE A 47 8.54 -2.48 33.66
N PHE A 48 8.69 -3.52 32.83
CA PHE A 48 9.03 -4.87 33.30
C PHE A 48 10.46 -4.96 33.85
N LEU A 49 11.40 -4.20 33.29
CA LEU A 49 12.75 -4.09 33.82
C LEU A 49 12.80 -3.38 35.19
N SER A 50 11.95 -2.36 35.40
CA SER A 50 11.94 -1.55 36.62
C SER A 50 11.10 -2.13 37.76
N LEU A 51 10.07 -2.92 37.47
CA LEU A 51 9.11 -3.45 38.47
C LEU A 51 9.15 -4.98 38.62
N GLY A 52 9.96 -5.68 37.82
CA GLY A 52 10.02 -7.14 37.82
C GLY A 52 10.90 -7.71 38.93
N GLU A 53 10.32 -8.08 40.08
CA GLU A 53 10.96 -8.98 41.03
C GLU A 53 10.90 -10.42 40.48
N GLY A 54 12.04 -10.96 40.04
CA GLY A 54 12.20 -12.34 39.57
C GLY A 54 12.80 -12.47 38.16
N ILE A 55 13.60 -13.51 37.94
CA ILE A 55 14.37 -13.76 36.70
C ILE A 55 13.47 -13.86 35.44
N TRP A 56 12.27 -14.42 35.59
CA TRP A 56 11.32 -14.61 34.49
C TRP A 56 10.73 -13.28 33.98
N LEU A 57 10.26 -12.42 34.90
CA LEU A 57 9.65 -11.13 34.56
C LEU A 57 10.69 -10.09 34.12
N SER A 58 11.91 -10.16 34.66
CA SER A 58 12.97 -9.17 34.42
C SER A 58 13.87 -9.46 33.21
N LYS A 59 13.93 -10.71 32.71
CA LYS A 59 14.87 -11.07 31.61
C LYS A 59 14.20 -11.70 30.39
N VAL A 60 13.22 -12.58 30.58
CA VAL A 60 12.57 -13.30 29.47
C VAL A 60 11.55 -12.41 28.78
N ILE A 61 10.69 -11.72 29.53
CA ILE A 61 9.67 -10.83 28.96
C ILE A 61 10.31 -9.66 28.19
N PRO A 62 11.31 -8.93 28.73
CA PRO A 62 11.92 -7.81 28.01
C PRO A 62 12.67 -8.23 26.74
N SER A 63 13.31 -9.41 26.72
CA SER A 63 14.00 -9.91 25.52
C SER A 63 13.03 -10.32 24.42
N VAL A 64 11.91 -10.97 24.75
CA VAL A 64 10.85 -11.28 23.78
C VAL A 64 10.20 -10.01 23.25
N LEU A 65 9.89 -9.03 24.11
CA LEU A 65 9.35 -7.73 23.69
C LEU A 65 10.34 -7.00 22.75
N SER A 66 11.63 -7.04 23.05
CA SER A 66 12.67 -6.42 22.22
C SER A 66 12.79 -7.12 20.87
N ALA A 67 12.74 -8.46 20.83
CA ALA A 67 12.74 -9.23 19.58
C ALA A 67 11.51 -8.92 18.71
N ILE A 68 10.32 -8.80 19.31
CA ILE A 68 9.10 -8.41 18.61
C ILE A 68 9.22 -6.98 18.07
N ALA A 69 9.74 -6.04 18.87
CA ALA A 69 9.96 -4.66 18.44
C ALA A 69 10.97 -4.58 17.28
N ALA A 70 12.07 -5.33 17.34
CA ALA A 70 13.06 -5.41 16.28
C ALA A 70 12.47 -6.01 15.00
N PHE A 71 11.70 -7.10 15.12
CA PHE A 71 11.01 -7.72 13.99
C PHE A 71 9.98 -6.77 13.35
N CYS A 72 9.13 -6.11 14.14
CA CYS A 72 8.17 -5.13 13.63
C CYS A 72 8.87 -3.93 12.98
N THR A 73 10.01 -3.49 13.52
CA THR A 73 10.82 -2.41 12.95
C THR A 73 11.43 -2.83 11.61
N ALA A 74 12.05 -4.01 11.54
CA ALA A 74 12.59 -4.56 10.30
C ALA A 74 11.48 -4.76 9.25
N TRP A 75 10.31 -5.23 9.67
CA TRP A 75 9.14 -5.39 8.79
C TRP A 75 8.64 -4.05 8.22
N LEU A 76 8.56 -3.01 9.04
CA LEU A 76 8.21 -1.66 8.60
C LEU A 76 9.24 -1.07 7.64
N GLN A 77 10.54 -1.29 7.90
CA GLN A 77 11.64 -0.81 7.06
C GLN A 77 11.71 -1.53 5.71
N LEU A 78 11.56 -2.86 5.71
CA LEU A 78 11.57 -3.67 4.49
C LEU A 78 10.31 -3.41 3.67
N ARG A 79 9.11 -3.52 4.26
CA ARG A 79 7.88 -3.46 3.48
C ARG A 79 7.45 -2.05 3.10
N LYS A 80 7.92 -1.02 3.82
CA LYS A 80 7.54 0.40 3.63
C LYS A 80 6.03 0.58 3.36
N PRO A 81 5.14 0.08 4.23
CA PRO A 81 3.71 0.03 3.95
C PRO A 81 3.07 1.42 3.70
N GLN A 82 3.66 2.50 4.24
CA GLN A 82 3.27 3.88 3.95
C GLN A 82 3.51 4.30 2.49
N ALA A 83 4.61 3.84 1.89
CA ALA A 83 4.90 4.08 0.47
C ALA A 83 3.89 3.32 -0.40
N LEU A 84 3.62 2.05 -0.09
CA LEU A 84 2.59 1.27 -0.79
C LEU A 84 1.19 1.90 -0.67
N TRP A 85 0.82 2.35 0.53
CA TRP A 85 -0.44 3.07 0.74
C TRP A 85 -0.55 4.30 -0.15
N THR A 86 0.50 5.12 -0.21
CA THR A 86 0.53 6.34 -1.03
C THR A 86 0.39 6.01 -2.51
N VAL A 87 1.09 4.99 -3.02
CA VAL A 87 1.01 4.54 -4.41
C VAL A 87 -0.41 4.09 -4.76
N TYR A 88 -1.00 3.19 -3.97
CA TYR A 88 -2.35 2.68 -4.23
C TYR A 88 -3.42 3.74 -4.05
N ARG A 89 -3.29 4.65 -3.07
CA ARG A 89 -4.27 5.72 -2.85
C ARG A 89 -4.21 6.77 -3.95
N THR A 90 -3.02 7.05 -4.48
CA THR A 90 -2.84 7.96 -5.64
C THR A 90 -3.43 7.35 -6.89
N ALA A 91 -3.17 6.05 -7.14
CA ALA A 91 -3.78 5.31 -8.24
C ALA A 91 -5.32 5.33 -8.18
N GLN A 92 -5.90 5.05 -7.00
CA GLN A 92 -7.34 5.15 -6.77
C GLN A 92 -7.88 6.54 -7.14
N ARG A 93 -7.25 7.62 -6.63
CA ARG A 93 -7.70 9.00 -6.90
C ARG A 93 -7.59 9.37 -8.37
N ASN A 94 -6.55 8.89 -9.06
CA ASN A 94 -6.38 9.14 -10.48
C ASN A 94 -7.47 8.44 -11.30
N ILE A 95 -7.80 7.18 -10.98
CA ILE A 95 -8.88 6.44 -11.65
C ILE A 95 -10.25 7.08 -11.35
N GLU A 96 -10.49 7.52 -10.09
CA GLU A 96 -11.70 8.27 -9.73
C GLU A 96 -11.83 9.56 -10.55
N ARG A 97 -10.73 10.31 -10.72
CA ARG A 97 -10.71 11.51 -11.56
C ARG A 97 -11.05 11.19 -13.01
N THR A 98 -10.42 10.16 -13.59
CA THR A 98 -10.69 9.74 -14.97
C THR A 98 -12.14 9.33 -15.16
N LEU A 99 -12.73 8.63 -14.18
CA LEU A 99 -14.15 8.25 -14.22
C LEU A 99 -15.07 9.48 -14.18
N ILE A 100 -14.76 10.47 -13.34
CA ILE A 100 -15.49 11.75 -13.31
C ILE A 100 -15.36 12.46 -14.67
N HIS A 101 -14.16 12.48 -15.26
CA HIS A 101 -13.94 13.13 -16.55
C HIS A 101 -14.77 12.47 -17.66
N TYR A 102 -14.87 11.15 -17.64
CA TYR A 102 -15.74 10.40 -18.54
C TYR A 102 -17.23 10.70 -18.29
N GLN A 103 -17.68 10.72 -17.03
CA GLN A 103 -19.10 10.92 -16.70
C GLN A 103 -19.62 12.31 -17.07
N PHE A 104 -18.76 13.32 -16.95
CA PHE A 104 -19.11 14.70 -17.27
C PHE A 104 -18.63 15.13 -18.66
N ASN A 105 -18.09 14.21 -19.46
CA ASN A 105 -17.54 14.48 -20.80
C ASN A 105 -16.62 15.72 -20.81
N VAL A 106 -15.62 15.73 -19.93
CA VAL A 106 -14.65 16.84 -19.84
C VAL A 106 -13.25 16.39 -20.25
N GLU A 107 -12.43 17.37 -20.64
CA GLU A 107 -11.04 17.18 -21.04
C GLU A 107 -10.92 16.20 -22.22
N ARG A 108 -10.37 14.99 -22.02
CA ARG A 108 -10.15 13.99 -23.08
C ARG A 108 -11.45 13.35 -23.58
N PHE A 109 -12.56 13.59 -22.89
CA PHE A 109 -13.88 13.06 -23.21
C PHE A 109 -14.86 14.12 -23.75
N ASP A 110 -14.42 15.37 -23.93
CA ASP A 110 -15.24 16.52 -24.39
C ASP A 110 -15.50 16.52 -25.92
N ASP A 111 -14.91 15.58 -26.65
CA ASP A 111 -15.09 15.51 -28.09
C ASP A 111 -16.47 14.94 -28.45
N SER A 112 -17.40 15.87 -28.69
CA SER A 112 -18.80 15.63 -29.06
C SER A 112 -18.98 14.85 -30.37
N SER A 113 -17.89 14.63 -31.11
CA SER A 113 -17.83 13.83 -32.34
C SER A 113 -17.67 12.33 -32.07
N GLN A 114 -17.35 11.91 -30.84
CA GLN A 114 -17.01 10.52 -30.53
C GLN A 114 -18.24 9.71 -30.12
N SER A 115 -18.36 8.50 -30.65
CA SER A 115 -19.40 7.56 -30.23
C SER A 115 -19.16 7.09 -28.79
N ILE A 116 -20.23 6.75 -28.07
CA ILE A 116 -20.18 6.22 -26.69
C ILE A 116 -19.25 5.00 -26.59
N GLU A 117 -19.22 4.13 -27.61
CA GLU A 117 -18.33 2.97 -27.65
C GLU A 117 -16.84 3.36 -27.69
N LYS A 118 -16.50 4.47 -28.36
CA LYS A 118 -15.12 4.98 -28.42
C LYS A 118 -14.72 5.59 -27.08
N LEU A 119 -15.63 6.31 -26.39
CA LEU A 119 -15.40 6.80 -25.03
C LEU A 119 -15.18 5.65 -24.04
N ASP A 120 -15.96 4.57 -24.14
CA ASP A 120 -15.82 3.38 -23.29
C ASP A 120 -14.45 2.72 -23.46
N LYS A 121 -14.00 2.54 -24.71
CA LYS A 121 -12.67 2.02 -25.04
C LYS A 121 -11.56 2.93 -24.51
N LEU A 122 -11.72 4.24 -24.62
CA LEU A 122 -10.77 5.22 -24.12
C LEU A 122 -10.66 5.17 -22.59
N LEU A 123 -11.79 5.07 -21.88
CA LEU A 123 -11.83 4.92 -20.43
C LEU A 123 -11.07 3.66 -19.99
N ILE A 124 -11.36 2.51 -20.61
CA ILE A 124 -10.66 1.24 -20.29
C ILE A 124 -9.16 1.36 -20.56
N ALA A 125 -8.76 1.99 -21.66
CA ALA A 125 -7.35 2.19 -22.00
C ALA A 125 -6.62 3.05 -20.96
N GLU A 126 -7.21 4.17 -20.54
CA GLU A 126 -6.62 5.05 -19.51
C GLU A 126 -6.55 4.37 -18.14
N VAL A 127 -7.60 3.66 -17.73
CA VAL A 127 -7.60 2.91 -16.46
C VAL A 127 -6.53 1.81 -16.48
N THR A 128 -6.37 1.11 -17.60
CA THR A 128 -5.34 0.07 -17.77
C THR A 128 -3.94 0.68 -17.74
N LYS A 129 -3.75 1.82 -18.40
CA LYS A 129 -2.48 2.57 -18.38
C LYS A 129 -2.11 3.01 -16.96
N LEU A 130 -3.04 3.63 -16.24
CA LEU A 130 -2.84 4.01 -14.83
C LEU A 130 -2.49 2.80 -13.95
N SER A 131 -3.12 1.66 -14.20
CA SER A 131 -2.80 0.41 -13.51
C SER A 131 -1.37 -0.07 -13.79
N SER A 132 -0.93 0.00 -15.04
CA SER A 132 0.44 -0.34 -15.44
C SER A 132 1.48 0.61 -14.83
N GLU A 133 1.21 1.91 -14.87
CA GLU A 133 2.06 2.92 -14.23
C GLU A 133 2.17 2.69 -12.72
N THR A 134 1.05 2.38 -12.06
CA THR A 134 1.02 2.05 -10.64
C THR A 134 1.87 0.82 -10.34
N HIS A 135 1.80 -0.20 -11.20
CA HIS A 135 2.65 -1.38 -11.08
C HIS A 135 4.14 -1.02 -11.22
N ASN A 136 4.52 -0.23 -12.22
CA ASN A 136 5.91 0.19 -12.41
C ASN A 136 6.45 1.01 -11.23
N VAL A 137 5.64 1.94 -10.71
CA VAL A 137 5.98 2.71 -9.50
C VAL A 137 6.14 1.79 -8.29
N TRP A 138 5.28 0.77 -8.16
CA TRP A 138 5.41 -0.21 -7.09
C TRP A 138 6.68 -1.06 -7.24
N VAL A 139 6.98 -1.60 -8.44
CA VAL A 139 8.19 -2.40 -8.70
C VAL A 139 9.45 -1.61 -8.37
N LYS A 140 9.52 -0.32 -8.75
CA LYS A 140 10.66 0.54 -8.41
C LYS A 140 10.84 0.77 -6.90
N ASN A 141 9.74 0.77 -6.15
CA ASN A 141 9.74 0.98 -4.70
C ASN A 141 9.78 -0.33 -3.91
N ALA A 142 9.66 -1.48 -4.57
CA ALA A 142 9.77 -2.78 -3.95
C ALA A 142 11.20 -2.97 -3.45
N PRO A 143 11.40 -3.64 -2.30
CA PRO A 143 12.73 -3.92 -1.80
C PRO A 143 13.49 -4.76 -2.81
N ASP A 144 14.63 -4.24 -3.29
CA ASP A 144 15.50 -4.99 -4.17
C ASP A 144 16.20 -6.09 -3.35
N THR A 145 15.85 -7.34 -3.60
CA THR A 145 16.48 -8.50 -2.97
C THR A 145 17.93 -8.69 -3.42
N SER A 146 18.34 -8.04 -4.51
CA SER A 146 19.69 -8.14 -5.07
C SER A 146 20.74 -7.51 -4.15
N GLY A 147 20.38 -6.46 -3.39
CA GLY A 147 21.27 -5.85 -2.39
C GLY A 147 21.50 -6.69 -1.13
N LEU A 148 20.64 -7.67 -0.85
CA LEU A 148 20.83 -8.62 0.26
C LEU A 148 21.88 -9.69 -0.07
N GLN A 149 22.04 -10.06 -1.34
CA GLN A 149 23.04 -11.06 -1.76
C GLN A 149 24.47 -10.48 -1.75
N ALA A 150 24.64 -9.20 -2.12
CA ALA A 150 25.95 -8.56 -2.12
C ALA A 150 26.60 -8.49 -0.72
N ASN A 151 25.79 -8.18 0.31
CA ASN A 151 26.29 -8.05 1.69
C ASN A 151 26.56 -9.39 2.38
N MET A 152 25.95 -10.51 1.93
CA MET A 152 26.28 -11.84 2.46
C MET A 152 27.64 -12.34 1.96
N ASN A 153 28.01 -12.00 0.73
CA ASN A 153 29.29 -12.41 0.14
C ASN A 153 30.48 -11.67 0.78
N GLU A 154 30.35 -10.38 1.13
CA GLU A 154 31.42 -9.64 1.83
C GLU A 154 31.66 -10.10 3.28
N SER A 155 30.70 -10.79 3.90
CA SER A 155 30.86 -11.31 5.27
C SER A 155 31.56 -12.67 5.34
N ASN A 156 31.64 -13.40 4.21
CA ASN A 156 32.30 -14.72 4.11
C ASN A 156 33.77 -14.62 3.67
N ASP A 157 34.24 -13.43 3.29
CA ASP A 157 35.63 -13.16 2.87
C ASP A 157 36.46 -12.45 3.97
N LYS A 158 36.04 -12.52 5.24
CA LYS A 158 36.82 -12.06 6.41
C LYS A 158 37.11 -13.17 7.40
#